data_AF-A0A0N0D7Q8-F1
#
_entry.id   AF-A0A0N0D7Q8-F1
#
_cell.length_a   1.000
_cell.length_b   1.000
_cell.length_c   1.000
_cell.angle_alpha   90.00
_cell.angle_beta   90.00
_cell.angle_gamma   90.00
#
_symmetry.space_group_name_H-M   'P 1'
#
loop_
_entity.id
_entity.type
_entity.pdbx_description
1 polymer ?
#
loop_
_entity_poly.entity_id
_entity_poly.type
_entity_poly.pdbx_seq_one_letter_code
_entity_poly.pdbx_strand_id
1 'polypeptide(L)'
;MGFVRFLFGLCVCMLCGAAPLWAQGKTLTLSAPSEVRDSGLLAFMLPRFALKHGVRVTVVESDAEAVLGEAGVPVFAKEDFGVGLVLTTDSPHGETFAAWLTSDIGLRTVLSFKVDGEAVFSEPVVVQEEVAEVALSGDARRGQDASLRACGRCHVVGEINRMAGIGSTPSFAVLRTMDNWQERFEIFYVLNPHPAFTIIPDVIEEFDETRPSPIAPVTVTLEEIEDIVAYVAGIDPADLGAPIAHQ
;
A
#
# COMPACT_ATOMS: atom_id res chain seq x y z
N MET A 1 -68.05 71.09 -0.87
CA MET A 1 -67.82 70.40 -2.16
C MET A 1 -66.66 69.44 -1.95
N GLY A 2 -66.93 68.14 -2.12
CA GLY A 2 -66.18 67.05 -1.51
C GLY A 2 -64.74 66.90 -2.00
N PHE A 3 -63.83 66.64 -1.05
CA PHE A 3 -62.47 66.20 -1.33
C PHE A 3 -62.33 64.73 -0.88
N VAL A 4 -61.80 63.94 -1.80
CA VAL A 4 -61.86 62.48 -1.90
C VAL A 4 -61.03 61.78 -0.82
N ARG A 5 -61.56 60.66 -0.32
CA ARG A 5 -60.94 59.74 0.67
C ARG A 5 -60.16 58.62 -0.04
N PHE A 6 -59.02 58.28 0.56
CA PHE A 6 -58.42 56.94 0.79
C PHE A 6 -58.08 55.98 -0.37
N LEU A 7 -56.81 55.52 -0.39
CA LEU A 7 -56.36 54.10 -0.35
C LEU A 7 -54.85 54.06 -0.72
N PHE A 8 -53.93 54.03 0.25
CA PHE A 8 -53.27 52.83 0.81
C PHE A 8 -52.71 51.85 -0.24
N GLY A 9 -51.39 51.89 -0.42
CA GLY A 9 -50.62 50.94 -1.23
C GLY A 9 -49.14 50.98 -0.83
N LEU A 10 -48.80 50.22 0.21
CA LEU A 10 -47.44 50.03 0.72
C LEU A 10 -46.69 49.06 -0.23
N CYS A 11 -45.90 49.59 -1.16
CA CYS A 11 -44.98 48.80 -1.98
C CYS A 11 -43.64 48.66 -1.22
N VAL A 12 -43.47 47.53 -0.52
CA VAL A 12 -42.20 47.15 0.09
C VAL A 12 -41.26 46.70 -1.04
N CYS A 13 -40.33 47.57 -1.44
CA CYS A 13 -39.21 47.21 -2.31
C CYS A 13 -38.23 46.33 -1.52
N MET A 14 -38.39 45.01 -1.65
CA MET A 14 -37.42 44.03 -1.17
C MET A 14 -36.20 44.06 -2.11
N LEU A 15 -35.22 44.93 -1.82
CA LEU A 15 -33.89 44.83 -2.41
C LEU A 15 -33.21 43.57 -1.87
N CYS A 16 -33.42 42.44 -2.55
CA CYS A 16 -32.54 41.29 -2.41
C CYS A 16 -31.16 41.69 -2.94
N GLY A 17 -30.27 42.07 -2.03
CA GLY A 17 -28.84 42.09 -2.31
C GLY A 17 -28.43 40.67 -2.71
N ALA A 18 -28.19 40.47 -4.00
CA ALA A 18 -27.45 39.31 -4.47
C ALA A 18 -26.03 39.46 -3.94
N ALA A 19 -25.77 38.87 -2.76
CA ALA A 19 -24.40 38.56 -2.39
C ALA A 19 -23.86 37.67 -3.53
N PRO A 20 -22.68 37.97 -4.11
CA PRO A 20 -22.05 37.04 -5.01
C PRO A 20 -21.81 35.78 -4.19
N LEU A 21 -22.54 34.70 -4.51
CA LEU A 21 -22.07 33.35 -4.21
C LEU A 21 -20.71 33.25 -4.89
N TRP A 22 -19.62 33.39 -4.13
CA TRP A 22 -18.33 32.92 -4.60
C TRP A 22 -18.52 31.44 -4.88
N ALA A 23 -18.56 31.08 -6.16
CA ALA A 23 -18.37 29.71 -6.57
C ALA A 23 -17.11 29.23 -5.85
N GLN A 24 -17.25 28.28 -4.92
CA GLN A 24 -16.11 27.56 -4.37
C GLN A 24 -15.47 26.82 -5.55
N GLY A 25 -14.55 27.51 -6.22
CA GLY A 25 -13.84 26.97 -7.36
C GLY A 25 -13.08 25.74 -6.89
N LYS A 26 -13.04 24.71 -7.75
CA LYS A 26 -12.18 23.55 -7.54
C LYS A 26 -10.74 24.04 -7.42
N THR A 27 -10.22 24.08 -6.19
CA THR A 27 -8.90 24.63 -5.88
C THR A 27 -8.09 23.59 -5.12
N LEU A 28 -6.77 23.69 -5.27
CA LEU A 28 -5.79 22.84 -4.60
C LEU A 28 -4.59 23.71 -4.25
N THR A 29 -4.05 23.57 -3.05
CA THR A 29 -2.74 24.15 -2.70
C THR A 29 -1.61 23.15 -2.91
N LEU A 30 -0.49 23.60 -3.47
CA LEU A 30 0.69 22.80 -3.76
C LEU A 30 1.94 23.46 -3.16
N SER A 31 2.77 22.72 -2.44
CA SER A 31 4.13 23.14 -2.10
C SER A 31 5.16 22.24 -2.80
N ALA A 32 6.35 22.78 -3.03
CA ALA A 32 7.44 22.07 -3.69
C ALA A 32 8.81 22.64 -3.26
N PRO A 33 9.91 21.89 -3.40
CA PRO A 33 11.26 22.38 -3.09
C PRO A 33 11.65 23.50 -4.05
N SER A 34 12.58 24.38 -3.64
CA SER A 34 13.08 25.50 -4.46
C SER A 34 13.56 25.03 -5.84
N GLU A 35 14.22 23.88 -5.89
CA GLU A 35 14.77 23.25 -7.09
C GLU A 35 13.71 22.96 -8.16
N VAL A 36 12.47 22.72 -7.73
CA VAL A 36 11.30 22.49 -8.59
C VAL A 36 10.58 23.81 -8.87
N ARG A 37 10.42 24.67 -7.86
CA ARG A 37 9.72 25.96 -8.01
C ARG A 37 10.44 26.90 -8.97
N ASP A 38 11.75 27.00 -8.81
CA ASP A 38 12.61 27.91 -9.57
C ASP A 38 12.94 27.36 -10.96
N SER A 39 12.68 26.06 -11.21
CA SER A 39 12.92 25.44 -12.52
C SER A 39 11.97 25.91 -13.61
N GLY A 40 10.82 26.50 -13.25
CA GLY A 40 9.74 26.82 -14.19
C GLY A 40 8.82 25.64 -14.53
N LEU A 41 9.10 24.43 -14.03
CA LEU A 41 8.26 23.24 -14.27
C LEU A 41 6.80 23.46 -13.84
N LEU A 42 6.57 24.03 -12.65
CA LEU A 42 5.21 24.25 -12.14
C LEU A 42 4.42 25.19 -13.05
N ALA A 43 5.04 26.27 -13.53
CA ALA A 43 4.43 27.19 -14.49
C ALA A 43 4.11 26.51 -15.82
N PHE A 44 4.88 25.48 -16.20
CA PHE A 44 4.65 24.69 -17.40
C PHE A 44 3.52 23.65 -17.21
N MET A 45 3.54 22.87 -16.13
CA MET A 45 2.66 21.71 -15.98
C MET A 45 1.27 22.07 -15.43
N LEU A 46 1.17 23.02 -14.50
CA LEU A 46 -0.07 23.34 -13.81
C LEU A 46 -1.18 23.88 -14.74
N PRO A 47 -0.90 24.72 -15.76
CA PRO A 47 -1.93 25.14 -16.70
C PRO A 47 -2.54 23.97 -17.49
N ARG A 48 -1.76 22.93 -17.80
CA ARG A 48 -2.23 21.75 -18.55
C ARG A 48 -3.14 20.88 -17.69
N PHE A 49 -2.74 20.67 -16.43
CA PHE A 49 -3.60 20.02 -15.44
C PHE A 49 -4.91 20.78 -15.25
N ALA A 50 -4.83 22.09 -15.00
CA ALA A 50 -5.98 22.94 -14.78
C ALA A 50 -6.94 22.95 -15.98
N LEU A 51 -6.42 22.97 -17.21
CA LEU A 51 -7.22 22.91 -18.42
C LEU A 51 -8.00 21.59 -18.54
N LYS A 52 -7.36 20.46 -18.24
CA LYS A 52 -7.98 19.13 -18.36
C LYS A 52 -8.99 18.83 -17.24
N HIS A 53 -8.68 19.24 -16.02
CA HIS A 53 -9.42 18.83 -14.83
C HIS A 53 -10.29 19.95 -14.22
N GLY A 54 -10.12 21.19 -14.66
CA GLY A 54 -10.84 22.35 -14.13
C GLY A 54 -10.49 22.68 -12.68
N VAL A 55 -9.37 22.17 -12.16
CA VAL A 55 -8.86 22.41 -10.81
C VAL A 55 -7.75 23.45 -10.88
N ARG A 56 -7.92 24.58 -10.18
CA ARG A 56 -6.88 25.61 -10.09
C ARG A 56 -5.92 25.28 -8.96
N VAL A 57 -4.65 25.11 -9.30
CA VAL A 57 -3.59 24.86 -8.32
C VAL A 57 -2.91 26.17 -7.95
N THR A 58 -2.80 26.45 -6.65
CA THR A 58 -2.09 27.60 -6.09
C THR A 58 -0.82 27.11 -5.41
N VAL A 59 0.34 27.62 -5.84
CA VAL A 59 1.63 27.26 -5.22
C VAL A 59 1.84 28.09 -3.95
N VAL A 60 2.17 27.43 -2.84
CA VAL A 60 2.41 28.03 -1.52
C VAL A 60 3.73 27.51 -0.93
N GLU A 61 4.28 28.22 0.06
CA GLU A 61 5.55 27.84 0.71
C GLU A 61 5.41 26.62 1.64
N SER A 62 4.34 26.58 2.43
CA SER A 62 4.08 25.53 3.43
C SER A 62 2.57 25.24 3.55
N ASP A 63 2.24 24.20 4.32
CA ASP A 63 0.86 23.84 4.69
C ASP A 63 -0.08 23.64 3.48
N ALA A 64 0.47 23.04 2.42
CA ALA A 64 -0.25 22.71 1.21
C ALA A 64 -0.97 21.36 1.32
N GLU A 65 -2.09 21.21 0.61
CA GLU A 65 -2.83 19.95 0.44
C GLU A 65 -2.02 18.89 -0.31
N ALA A 66 -1.20 19.31 -1.27
CA ALA A 66 -0.27 18.48 -2.02
C ALA A 66 1.16 18.99 -1.82
N VAL A 67 2.09 18.09 -1.53
CA VAL A 67 3.50 18.42 -1.27
C VAL A 67 4.38 17.60 -2.19
N LEU A 68 5.17 18.27 -3.03
CA LEU A 68 6.29 17.67 -3.73
C LEU A 68 7.53 17.73 -2.83
N GLY A 69 8.29 16.65 -2.72
CA GLY A 69 9.48 16.58 -1.87
C GLY A 69 10.21 15.26 -2.01
N GLU A 70 11.06 14.89 -1.05
CA GLU A 70 11.78 13.60 -1.05
C GLU A 70 10.87 12.41 -0.66
N ALA A 71 9.78 12.69 0.04
CA ALA A 71 8.85 11.68 0.52
C ALA A 71 7.63 11.52 -0.40
N GLY A 72 6.94 10.38 -0.27
CA GLY A 72 5.67 10.11 -0.95
C GLY A 72 5.82 9.25 -2.21
N VAL A 73 4.76 9.23 -3.02
CA VAL A 73 4.73 8.43 -4.25
C VAL A 73 5.69 9.05 -5.27
N PRO A 74 6.69 8.33 -5.80
CA PRO A 74 7.63 8.88 -6.78
C PRO A 74 6.90 9.37 -8.04
N VAL A 75 7.19 10.61 -8.47
CA VAL A 75 6.52 11.23 -9.64
C VAL A 75 7.49 11.62 -10.75
N PHE A 76 8.70 12.07 -10.43
CA PHE A 76 9.77 12.36 -11.39
C PHE A 76 11.10 12.53 -10.62
N ALA A 77 12.20 12.67 -11.35
CA ALA A 77 13.50 13.00 -10.76
C ALA A 77 14.15 14.19 -11.48
N LYS A 78 15.12 14.81 -10.82
CA LYS A 78 16.00 15.85 -11.36
C LYS A 78 17.43 15.49 -10.95
N GLU A 79 18.27 15.10 -11.91
CA GLU A 79 19.60 14.56 -11.63
C GLU A 79 19.51 13.41 -10.61
N ASP A 80 20.22 13.49 -9.48
CA ASP A 80 20.19 12.48 -8.41
C ASP A 80 19.07 12.70 -7.38
N PHE A 81 18.21 13.69 -7.58
CA PHE A 81 17.13 14.04 -6.66
C PHE A 81 15.78 13.46 -7.12
N GLY A 82 15.30 12.45 -6.39
CA GLY A 82 13.96 11.91 -6.57
C GLY A 82 12.89 12.82 -5.96
N VAL A 83 11.81 13.08 -6.71
CA VAL A 83 10.67 13.86 -6.25
C VAL A 83 9.47 12.93 -6.07
N GLY A 84 9.00 12.83 -4.83
CA GLY A 84 7.75 12.20 -4.45
C GLY A 84 6.61 13.22 -4.22
N LEU A 85 5.38 12.70 -4.24
CA LEU A 85 4.16 13.44 -3.95
C LEU A 85 3.48 12.88 -2.70
N VAL A 86 3.15 13.77 -1.75
CA VAL A 86 2.34 13.48 -0.56
C VAL A 86 1.07 14.33 -0.60
N LEU A 87 -0.08 13.71 -0.31
CA LEU A 87 -1.31 14.44 0.02
C LEU A 87 -1.43 14.56 1.54
N THR A 88 -1.58 15.78 2.04
CA THR A 88 -1.63 16.07 3.50
C THR A 88 -3.04 16.05 4.07
N THR A 89 -4.04 16.09 3.19
CA THR A 89 -5.45 15.97 3.52
C THR A 89 -6.15 15.11 2.49
N ASP A 90 -7.24 14.47 2.90
CA ASP A 90 -8.18 13.85 1.98
C ASP A 90 -8.94 14.96 1.23
N SER A 91 -8.74 15.03 -0.08
CA SER A 91 -9.31 16.05 -0.96
C SER A 91 -9.49 15.43 -2.36
N PRO A 92 -10.71 15.39 -2.91
CA PRO A 92 -10.95 14.86 -4.26
C PRO A 92 -10.11 15.55 -5.34
N HIS A 93 -9.74 16.82 -5.11
CA HIS A 93 -8.88 17.59 -6.01
C HIS A 93 -7.40 17.22 -5.87
N GLY A 94 -6.95 16.94 -4.65
CA GLY A 94 -5.62 16.39 -4.38
C GLY A 94 -5.45 15.01 -5.01
N GLU A 95 -6.44 14.12 -4.84
CA GLU A 95 -6.44 12.80 -5.49
C GLU A 95 -6.42 12.89 -7.01
N THR A 96 -7.21 13.80 -7.59
CA THR A 96 -7.22 14.04 -9.03
C THR A 96 -5.84 14.52 -9.52
N PHE A 97 -5.18 15.38 -8.76
CA PHE A 97 -3.84 15.87 -9.09
C PHE A 97 -2.80 14.75 -8.99
N ALA A 98 -2.84 13.96 -7.91
CA ALA A 98 -1.95 12.82 -7.72
C ALA A 98 -2.11 11.79 -8.85
N ALA A 99 -3.34 11.37 -9.14
CA ALA A 99 -3.64 10.42 -10.21
C ALA A 99 -3.22 10.94 -11.59
N TRP A 100 -3.34 12.25 -11.84
CA TRP A 100 -2.84 12.82 -13.08
C TRP A 100 -1.31 12.81 -13.14
N LEU A 101 -0.64 13.26 -12.08
CA LEU A 101 0.82 13.43 -12.07
C LEU A 101 1.56 12.08 -12.15
N THR A 102 1.02 11.03 -11.54
CA THR A 102 1.56 9.66 -11.60
C THR A 102 1.18 8.89 -12.87
N SER A 103 0.29 9.43 -13.71
CA SER A 103 -0.09 8.80 -14.98
C SER A 103 0.94 9.04 -16.08
N ASP A 104 0.90 8.22 -17.14
CA ASP A 104 1.70 8.42 -18.36
C ASP A 104 1.59 9.84 -18.93
N ILE A 105 0.41 10.46 -18.84
CA ILE A 105 0.17 11.81 -19.37
C ILE A 105 0.86 12.86 -18.49
N GLY A 106 0.78 12.71 -17.17
CA GLY A 106 1.46 13.58 -16.22
C GLY A 106 2.96 13.48 -16.36
N LEU A 107 3.48 12.25 -16.33
CA LEU A 107 4.91 11.96 -16.51
C LEU A 107 5.44 12.52 -17.83
N ARG A 108 4.80 12.21 -18.96
CA ARG A 108 5.22 12.75 -20.28
C ARG A 108 5.17 14.27 -20.33
N THR A 109 4.24 14.90 -19.59
CA THR A 109 4.20 16.36 -19.49
C THR A 109 5.47 16.87 -18.80
N VAL A 110 5.84 16.29 -17.66
CA VAL A 110 7.07 16.65 -16.94
C VAL A 110 8.32 16.41 -17.81
N LEU A 111 8.45 15.23 -18.42
CA LEU A 111 9.60 14.87 -19.25
C LEU A 111 9.73 15.71 -20.53
N SER A 112 8.64 16.31 -21.00
CA SER A 112 8.66 17.22 -22.16
C SER A 112 9.15 18.62 -21.82
N PHE A 113 9.30 18.95 -20.54
CA PHE A 113 9.80 20.25 -20.11
C PHE A 113 11.29 20.38 -20.42
N LYS A 114 11.65 21.50 -21.07
CA LYS A 114 13.01 21.79 -21.51
C LYS A 114 13.40 23.21 -21.17
N VAL A 115 14.65 23.38 -20.75
CA VAL A 115 15.32 24.69 -20.61
C VAL A 115 16.46 24.72 -21.63
N ASP A 116 16.50 25.76 -22.45
CA ASP A 116 17.47 25.90 -23.56
C ASP A 116 17.57 24.69 -24.51
N GLY A 117 16.48 23.92 -24.63
CA GLY A 117 16.38 22.74 -25.49
C GLY A 117 16.79 21.42 -24.83
N GLU A 118 17.30 21.46 -23.59
CA GLU A 118 17.76 20.31 -22.82
C GLU A 118 16.70 19.82 -21.83
N ALA A 119 16.66 18.51 -21.59
CA ALA A 119 15.73 17.91 -20.62
C ALA A 119 16.23 18.17 -19.19
N VAL A 120 15.34 18.67 -18.33
CA VAL A 120 15.67 19.01 -16.94
C VAL A 120 15.23 17.93 -15.96
N PHE A 121 14.20 17.16 -16.31
CA PHE A 121 13.61 16.14 -15.45
C PHE A 121 13.62 14.78 -16.15
N SER A 122 13.77 13.73 -15.36
CA SER A 122 13.80 12.33 -15.79
C SER A 122 12.68 11.53 -15.14
N GLU A 123 12.53 10.29 -15.60
CA GLU A 123 11.59 9.33 -15.00
C GLU A 123 11.86 9.17 -13.49
N PRO A 124 10.83 8.91 -12.67
CA PRO A 124 11.01 8.70 -11.24
C PRO A 124 11.96 7.52 -11.02
N VAL A 125 12.93 7.73 -10.13
CA VAL A 125 13.75 6.64 -9.62
C VAL A 125 12.87 5.83 -8.68
N VAL A 126 12.23 4.79 -9.22
CA VAL A 126 11.65 3.74 -8.38
C VAL A 126 12.84 2.98 -7.83
N VAL A 127 13.27 3.32 -6.61
CA VAL A 127 14.08 2.40 -5.82
C VAL A 127 13.16 1.20 -5.63
N GLN A 128 13.29 0.21 -6.52
CA GLN A 128 12.81 -1.13 -6.22
C GLN A 128 13.53 -1.47 -4.94
N GLU A 129 12.79 -1.52 -3.84
CA GLU A 129 13.23 -2.18 -2.64
C GLU A 129 13.51 -3.61 -3.11
N GLU A 130 14.77 -3.85 -3.46
CA GLU A 130 15.29 -5.18 -3.68
C GLU A 130 15.02 -5.84 -2.34
N VAL A 131 13.94 -6.63 -2.29
CA VAL A 131 13.71 -7.57 -1.20
C VAL A 131 14.99 -8.36 -1.21
N ALA A 132 15.91 -8.02 -0.30
CA ALA A 132 17.12 -8.76 -0.10
C ALA A 132 16.63 -10.18 0.03
N GLU A 133 16.95 -11.03 -0.95
CA GLU A 133 16.69 -12.44 -0.87
C GLU A 133 17.50 -12.88 0.34
N VAL A 134 16.86 -12.89 1.52
CA VAL A 134 17.49 -13.32 2.75
C VAL A 134 17.84 -14.76 2.44
N ALA A 135 19.12 -15.00 2.19
CA ALA A 135 19.60 -16.33 1.90
C ALA A 135 19.20 -17.20 3.09
N LEU A 136 18.18 -18.04 2.88
CA LEU A 136 17.69 -18.94 3.91
C LEU A 136 18.84 -19.88 4.24
N SER A 137 19.37 -19.78 5.46
CA SER A 137 20.57 -20.47 5.90
C SER A 137 20.35 -21.96 6.22
N GLY A 138 19.09 -22.39 6.29
CA GLY A 138 18.70 -23.75 6.63
C GLY A 138 19.01 -24.79 5.54
N ASP A 139 19.11 -26.05 5.96
CA ASP A 139 19.26 -27.22 5.09
C ASP A 139 17.89 -27.78 4.72
N ALA A 140 17.47 -27.55 3.48
CA ALA A 140 16.17 -28.00 2.96
C ALA A 140 15.93 -29.52 3.09
N ARG A 141 16.98 -30.35 3.09
CA ARG A 141 16.80 -31.79 3.25
C ARG A 141 16.47 -32.13 4.70
N ARG A 142 17.18 -31.53 5.66
CA ARG A 142 16.82 -31.65 7.09
C ARG A 142 15.45 -31.03 7.37
N GLY A 143 15.12 -29.95 6.68
CA GLY A 143 13.81 -29.31 6.74
C GLY A 143 12.66 -30.20 6.31
N GLN A 144 12.84 -30.99 5.24
CA GLN A 144 11.87 -31.99 4.82
C GLN A 144 11.65 -33.05 5.90
N ASP A 145 12.73 -33.58 6.49
CA ASP A 145 12.68 -34.59 7.54
C ASP A 145 11.96 -34.05 8.79
N ALA A 146 12.32 -32.84 9.23
CA ALA A 146 11.71 -32.15 10.36
C ALA A 146 10.22 -31.85 10.09
N SER A 147 9.88 -31.36 8.90
CA SER A 147 8.50 -31.08 8.49
C SER A 147 7.62 -32.34 8.53
N LEU A 148 8.13 -33.46 8.01
CA LEU A 148 7.38 -34.72 8.01
C LEU A 148 7.16 -35.23 9.44
N ARG A 149 8.20 -35.19 10.29
CA ARG A 149 8.14 -35.63 11.68
C ARG A 149 7.21 -34.76 12.54
N ALA A 150 7.31 -33.44 12.41
CA ALA A 150 6.65 -32.47 13.27
C ALA A 150 5.24 -32.12 12.79
N CYS A 151 5.08 -31.87 11.48
CA CYS A 151 3.87 -31.29 10.90
C CYS A 151 3.04 -32.32 10.13
N GLY A 152 3.67 -33.42 9.67
CA GLY A 152 3.09 -34.38 8.73
C GLY A 152 1.84 -35.14 9.19
N ARG A 153 1.53 -35.11 10.49
CA ARG A 153 0.28 -35.67 11.04
C ARG A 153 -0.96 -34.83 10.72
N CYS A 154 -0.77 -33.53 10.48
CA CYS A 154 -1.83 -32.57 10.17
C CYS A 154 -1.69 -32.09 8.73
N HIS A 155 -0.50 -31.63 8.36
CA HIS A 155 -0.26 -31.02 7.07
C HIS A 155 0.24 -32.04 6.04
N VAL A 156 -0.23 -31.91 4.80
CA VAL A 156 0.51 -32.47 3.66
C VAL A 156 1.74 -31.57 3.43
N VAL A 157 2.93 -32.10 3.69
CA VAL A 157 4.21 -31.36 3.63
C VAL A 157 4.94 -31.52 2.29
N GLY A 158 4.47 -32.44 1.45
CA GLY A 158 5.00 -32.70 0.12
C GLY A 158 4.46 -34.02 -0.45
N GLU A 159 5.04 -34.49 -1.57
CA GLU A 159 4.60 -35.73 -2.20
C GLU A 159 4.76 -36.95 -1.27
N ILE A 160 5.77 -36.93 -0.40
CA ILE A 160 6.09 -38.00 0.55
C ILE A 160 4.91 -38.38 1.47
N ASN A 161 4.01 -37.43 1.77
CA ASN A 161 2.84 -37.67 2.62
C ASN A 161 1.54 -37.14 1.97
N ARG A 162 1.47 -37.11 0.64
CA ARG A 162 0.37 -36.53 -0.16
C ARG A 162 -1.04 -36.88 0.34
N MET A 163 -1.23 -38.09 0.85
CA MET A 163 -2.53 -38.61 1.31
C MET A 163 -2.64 -38.82 2.83
N ALA A 164 -1.69 -38.28 3.62
CA ALA A 164 -1.60 -38.54 5.06
C ALA A 164 -1.84 -37.30 5.94
N GLY A 165 -2.18 -36.15 5.36
CA GLY A 165 -2.64 -34.97 6.12
C GLY A 165 -4.13 -35.05 6.50
N ILE A 166 -4.59 -34.12 7.34
CA ILE A 166 -6.01 -33.96 7.66
C ILE A 166 -6.63 -32.91 6.72
N GLY A 167 -7.83 -33.19 6.21
CA GLY A 167 -8.50 -32.32 5.24
C GLY A 167 -8.88 -30.94 5.76
N SER A 168 -8.81 -30.71 7.07
CA SER A 168 -9.13 -29.42 7.71
C SER A 168 -7.93 -28.49 7.87
N THR A 169 -6.71 -28.91 7.50
CA THR A 169 -5.51 -28.06 7.53
C THR A 169 -4.92 -27.92 6.13
N PRO A 170 -4.47 -26.70 5.74
CA PRO A 170 -3.91 -26.49 4.41
C PRO A 170 -2.59 -27.26 4.23
N SER A 171 -2.29 -27.71 3.01
CA SER A 171 -0.98 -28.27 2.69
C SER A 171 0.10 -27.17 2.70
N PHE A 172 1.38 -27.56 2.76
CA PHE A 172 2.49 -26.61 2.64
C PHE A 172 2.45 -25.87 1.30
N ALA A 173 2.13 -26.56 0.21
CA ALA A 173 1.97 -25.94 -1.10
C ALA A 173 0.83 -24.89 -1.12
N VAL A 174 -0.28 -25.12 -0.40
CA VAL A 174 -1.35 -24.13 -0.25
C VAL A 174 -0.89 -22.96 0.62
N LEU A 175 -0.16 -23.21 1.71
CA LEU A 175 0.41 -22.13 2.54
C LEU A 175 1.40 -21.27 1.74
N ARG A 176 2.12 -21.86 0.78
CA ARG A 176 3.04 -21.15 -0.11
C ARG A 176 2.38 -20.15 -1.06
N THR A 177 1.06 -20.18 -1.22
CA THR A 177 0.34 -19.17 -2.01
C THR A 177 0.10 -17.87 -1.26
N MET A 178 0.39 -17.81 0.05
CA MET A 178 0.17 -16.62 0.87
C MET A 178 1.38 -15.69 0.81
N ASP A 179 1.15 -14.37 0.73
CA ASP A 179 2.23 -13.37 0.68
C ASP A 179 3.15 -13.46 1.92
N ASN A 180 2.57 -13.72 3.09
CA ASN A 180 3.30 -13.86 4.35
C ASN A 180 3.61 -15.32 4.73
N TRP A 181 3.78 -16.20 3.75
CA TRP A 181 4.09 -17.62 4.01
C TRP A 181 5.32 -17.78 4.91
N GLN A 182 6.41 -17.05 4.63
CA GLN A 182 7.68 -17.21 5.33
C GLN A 182 7.52 -16.93 6.83
N GLU A 183 6.98 -15.75 7.17
CA GLU A 183 6.67 -15.36 8.54
C GLU A 183 5.82 -16.45 9.23
N ARG A 184 4.77 -16.95 8.58
CA ARG A 184 3.91 -17.99 9.15
C ARG A 184 4.66 -19.28 9.51
N PHE A 185 5.67 -19.66 8.71
CA PHE A 185 6.51 -20.82 9.00
C PHE A 185 7.58 -20.52 10.05
N GLU A 186 8.10 -19.29 10.12
CA GLU A 186 9.06 -18.87 11.15
C GLU A 186 8.42 -18.81 12.55
N ILE A 187 7.16 -18.35 12.63
CA ILE A 187 6.47 -18.10 13.91
C ILE A 187 5.28 -19.03 14.16
N PHE A 188 5.18 -20.17 13.46
CA PHE A 188 4.01 -21.04 13.53
C PHE A 188 3.64 -21.41 14.98
N TYR A 189 4.63 -21.58 15.86
CA TYR A 189 4.48 -21.98 17.26
C TYR A 189 3.73 -20.97 18.13
N VAL A 190 3.59 -19.71 17.69
CA VAL A 190 2.73 -18.69 18.33
C VAL A 190 1.40 -18.48 17.59
N LEU A 191 1.19 -19.14 16.45
CA LEU A 191 -0.04 -19.01 15.65
C LEU A 191 -1.00 -20.17 15.91
N ASN A 192 -2.24 -19.84 16.29
CA ASN A 192 -3.28 -20.83 16.54
C ASN A 192 -3.44 -21.79 15.34
N PRO A 193 -3.59 -23.12 15.57
CA PRO A 193 -3.78 -23.77 16.87
C PRO A 193 -2.48 -24.24 17.58
N HIS A 194 -1.30 -23.97 17.01
CA HIS A 194 -0.03 -24.58 17.41
C HIS A 194 0.46 -24.31 18.85
N PRO A 195 0.21 -23.14 19.49
CA PRO A 195 0.68 -22.90 20.86
C PRO A 195 0.17 -23.92 21.87
N ALA A 196 -0.97 -24.55 21.61
CA ALA A 196 -1.55 -25.54 22.51
C ALA A 196 -0.79 -26.87 22.53
N PHE A 197 0.07 -27.14 21.55
CA PHE A 197 0.74 -28.44 21.42
C PHE A 197 2.16 -28.39 20.86
N THR A 198 2.76 -27.21 20.75
CA THR A 198 4.12 -27.04 20.24
C THR A 198 5.06 -26.68 21.37
N ILE A 199 6.23 -27.30 21.38
CA ILE A 199 7.34 -26.99 22.28
C ILE A 199 8.54 -26.62 21.41
N ILE A 200 9.06 -25.42 21.62
CA ILE A 200 10.35 -25.00 21.09
C ILE A 200 11.34 -25.01 22.26
N PRO A 201 12.28 -25.98 22.30
CA PRO A 201 13.28 -26.05 23.37
C PRO A 201 13.97 -24.70 23.56
N ASP A 202 14.22 -24.34 24.82
CA ASP A 202 14.87 -23.09 25.24
C ASP A 202 14.10 -21.79 24.90
N VAL A 203 12.90 -21.89 24.32
CA VAL A 203 12.06 -20.73 23.95
C VAL A 203 10.70 -20.76 24.64
N ILE A 204 10.05 -21.92 24.69
CA ILE A 204 8.72 -22.10 25.29
C ILE A 204 8.86 -22.97 26.54
N GLU A 205 8.28 -22.53 27.65
CA GLU A 205 8.18 -23.33 28.88
C GLU A 205 7.39 -24.62 28.62
N GLU A 206 7.68 -25.67 29.39
CA GLU A 206 6.91 -26.91 29.30
C GLU A 206 5.44 -26.68 29.68
N PHE A 207 4.55 -27.53 29.15
CA PHE A 207 3.14 -27.46 29.50
C PHE A 207 2.94 -27.72 31.00
N ASP A 208 2.19 -26.84 31.66
CA ASP A 208 1.71 -27.00 33.03
C ASP A 208 1.04 -28.37 33.20
N GLU A 209 1.45 -29.14 34.22
CA GLU A 209 0.92 -30.48 34.48
C GLU A 209 -0.62 -30.49 34.65
N THR A 210 -1.20 -29.38 35.13
CA THR A 210 -2.64 -29.22 35.31
C THR A 210 -3.38 -28.81 34.04
N ARG A 211 -2.63 -28.40 33.00
CA ARG A 211 -3.13 -27.98 31.68
C ARG A 211 -2.23 -28.57 30.57
N PRO A 212 -2.19 -29.91 30.44
CA PRO A 212 -1.34 -30.57 29.46
C PRO A 212 -1.81 -30.27 28.04
N SER A 213 -0.91 -30.50 27.07
CA SER A 213 -1.26 -30.45 25.66
C SER A 213 -2.43 -31.39 25.31
N PRO A 214 -3.39 -30.97 24.46
CA PRO A 214 -4.52 -31.81 24.08
C PRO A 214 -4.15 -32.97 23.16
N ILE A 215 -2.94 -32.97 22.59
CA ILE A 215 -2.39 -34.05 21.76
C ILE A 215 -0.94 -34.32 22.13
N ALA A 216 -0.34 -35.41 21.61
CA ALA A 216 1.10 -35.63 21.76
C ALA A 216 1.88 -34.43 21.19
N PRO A 217 2.68 -33.71 22.00
CA PRO A 217 3.32 -32.48 21.56
C PRO A 217 4.19 -32.64 20.32
N VAL A 218 4.33 -31.54 19.60
CA VAL A 218 5.29 -31.37 18.53
C VAL A 218 6.49 -30.62 19.10
N THR A 219 7.67 -31.19 18.95
CA THR A 219 8.93 -30.56 19.37
C THR A 219 9.78 -30.25 18.16
N VAL A 220 10.16 -28.98 18.03
CA VAL A 220 10.98 -28.45 16.94
C VAL A 220 11.96 -27.44 17.55
N THR A 221 13.24 -27.51 17.19
CA THR A 221 14.25 -26.52 17.61
C THR A 221 14.24 -25.28 16.72
N LEU A 222 14.88 -24.18 17.15
CA LEU A 222 15.05 -23.01 16.29
C LEU A 222 15.83 -23.32 15.00
N GLU A 223 16.86 -24.17 15.08
CA GLU A 223 17.62 -24.63 13.89
C GLU A 223 16.72 -25.44 12.95
N GLU A 224 15.87 -26.32 13.47
CA GLU A 224 14.91 -27.05 12.65
C GLU A 224 13.86 -26.12 12.03
N ILE A 225 13.50 -25.00 12.67
CA ILE A 225 12.63 -23.99 12.05
C ILE A 225 13.31 -23.38 10.82
N GLU A 226 14.59 -22.99 10.92
CA GLU A 226 15.35 -22.47 9.78
C GLU A 226 15.43 -23.49 8.64
N ASP A 227 15.72 -24.75 8.97
CA ASP A 227 15.74 -25.86 8.01
C ASP A 227 14.35 -26.04 7.35
N ILE A 228 13.25 -26.01 8.13
CA ILE A 228 11.87 -26.12 7.62
C ILE A 228 11.54 -24.96 6.68
N VAL A 229 11.88 -23.72 7.03
CA VAL A 229 11.64 -22.55 6.18
C VAL A 229 12.42 -22.68 4.87
N ALA A 230 13.67 -23.12 4.91
CA ALA A 230 14.48 -23.38 3.72
C ALA A 230 13.88 -24.47 2.82
N TYR A 231 13.34 -25.55 3.41
CA TYR A 231 12.62 -26.59 2.66
C TYR A 231 11.36 -26.03 2.00
N VAL A 232 10.55 -25.30 2.75
CA VAL A 232 9.26 -24.75 2.30
C VAL A 232 9.44 -23.71 1.20
N ALA A 233 10.51 -22.92 1.24
CA ALA A 233 10.85 -21.97 0.19
C ALA A 233 10.99 -22.64 -1.19
N GLY A 234 11.56 -23.85 -1.22
CA GLY A 234 11.73 -24.67 -2.41
C GLY A 234 10.47 -25.43 -2.87
N ILE A 235 9.35 -25.30 -2.16
CA ILE A 235 8.06 -25.87 -2.57
C ILE A 235 7.36 -24.91 -3.52
N ASP A 236 6.96 -25.42 -4.70
CA ASP A 236 6.09 -24.70 -5.62
C ASP A 236 4.73 -24.39 -4.96
N PRO A 237 4.23 -23.15 -5.04
CA PRO A 237 2.88 -22.82 -4.58
C PRO A 237 1.82 -23.66 -5.30
N ALA A 238 0.78 -24.05 -4.58
CA ALA A 238 -0.33 -24.79 -5.16
C ALA A 238 -1.08 -23.95 -6.20
N ASP A 239 -1.46 -24.56 -7.32
CA ASP A 239 -2.40 -23.97 -8.26
C ASP A 239 -3.83 -24.08 -7.70
N LEU A 240 -4.39 -22.94 -7.28
CA LEU A 240 -5.75 -22.85 -6.75
C LEU A 240 -6.80 -22.54 -7.83
N GLY A 241 -6.37 -22.40 -9.10
CA GLY A 241 -7.23 -21.98 -10.20
C GLY A 241 -7.56 -20.49 -10.19
N ALA A 242 -8.39 -20.07 -11.15
CA ALA A 242 -8.81 -18.67 -11.26
C ALA A 242 -9.71 -18.26 -10.08
N PRO A 243 -9.70 -16.97 -9.66
CA PRO A 243 -10.62 -16.46 -8.66
C PRO A 243 -12.07 -16.79 -9.02
N ILE A 244 -12.87 -17.16 -8.01
CA ILE A 244 -14.29 -17.44 -8.20
C ILE A 244 -14.99 -16.15 -8.64
N ALA A 245 -15.37 -16.08 -9.91
CA ALA A 245 -16.18 -14.99 -10.43
C ALA A 245 -17.62 -15.15 -9.93
N HIS A 246 -18.09 -14.23 -9.09
CA HIS A 246 -19.50 -14.11 -8.77
C HIS A 246 -20.25 -13.57 -10.00
N GLN A 247 -21.24 -14.32 -10.49
CA GLN A 247 -22.23 -13.84 -11.47
C GLN A 247 -23.37 -13.13 -10.74
#